data_AF-A0A7Y5Q923-F1
#
_entry.id   AF-A0A7Y5Q923-F1
#
_cell.length_a   1.000
_cell.length_b   1.000
_cell.length_c   1.000
_cell.angle_alpha   90.00
_cell.angle_beta   90.00
_cell.angle_gamma   90.00
#
_symmetry.space_group_name_H-M   'P 1'
#
loop_
_entity.id
_entity.type
_entity.pdbx_description
1 polymer ?
#
loop_
_entity_poly.entity_id
_entity_poly.type
_entity_poly.pdbx_seq_one_letter_code
_entity_poly.pdbx_strand_id
1 'polypeptide(L)'
;MGPLPRPRPLSVRGPLDHSLFEGLWNTNNNLFELNRYGFGWACGSLLLALIHLGWGRRGRLDSLLLAYSLGLAAVYTAYWYHGVAFGPRFFHPLLLPLVAWTTKGVGLLGGWLGRPQRVAATLLLAVVVAWATWLPLELLTTYHHNRGREADDREIVALARAVAGGRPALVIQLMERRGPGQVVPDYGIGFSLNPPGFRGDVLVARELNQEGESQVAALRRAFGERVMLLWYKNAGVNKLVPWDGSKREQ
;
A
#
# COMPACT_ATOMS: atom_id res chain seq x y z
N MET A 1 10.12 -10.86 -37.94
CA MET A 1 9.74 -10.31 -36.62
C MET A 1 9.83 -11.44 -35.62
N GLY A 2 10.81 -11.42 -34.73
CA GLY A 2 10.94 -12.45 -33.69
C GLY A 2 9.84 -12.32 -32.63
N PRO A 3 9.43 -13.41 -31.96
CA PRO A 3 8.45 -13.34 -30.89
C PRO A 3 8.97 -12.43 -29.77
N LEU A 4 8.15 -11.46 -29.37
CA LEU A 4 8.45 -10.59 -28.23
C LEU A 4 8.70 -11.45 -26.99
N PRO A 5 9.71 -11.11 -26.17
CA PRO A 5 9.98 -11.83 -24.93
C PRO A 5 8.73 -11.81 -24.06
N ARG A 6 8.32 -12.99 -23.58
CA ARG A 6 7.20 -13.11 -22.64
C ARG A 6 7.47 -12.17 -21.47
N PRO A 7 6.55 -11.26 -21.10
CA PRO A 7 6.71 -10.49 -19.89
C PRO A 7 6.87 -11.48 -18.74
N ARG A 8 7.97 -11.37 -17.98
CA ARG A 8 8.12 -12.13 -16.75
C ARG A 8 6.83 -11.92 -15.95
N PRO A 9 6.21 -12.97 -15.40
CA PRO A 9 5.10 -12.77 -14.50
C PRO A 9 5.58 -11.76 -13.47
N LEU A 10 4.93 -10.61 -13.40
CA LEU A 10 5.02 -9.78 -12.22
C LEU A 10 4.53 -10.72 -11.15
N SER A 11 5.46 -11.29 -10.39
CA SER A 11 5.15 -12.05 -9.21
C SER A 11 4.30 -11.10 -8.39
N VAL A 12 2.99 -11.29 -8.42
CA VAL A 12 2.14 -10.86 -7.33
C VAL A 12 2.66 -11.72 -6.19
N ARG A 13 3.72 -11.24 -5.53
CA ARG A 13 4.31 -11.90 -4.37
C ARG A 13 3.23 -11.80 -3.32
N GLY A 14 2.38 -12.82 -3.29
CA GLY A 14 1.39 -12.97 -2.27
C GLY A 14 2.09 -13.16 -0.91
N PRO A 15 1.31 -13.23 0.17
CA PRO A 15 1.81 -13.46 1.53
C PRO A 15 2.70 -14.72 1.73
N LEU A 16 2.92 -15.52 0.68
CA LEU A 16 3.60 -16.82 0.70
C LEU A 16 5.08 -16.76 0.26
N ASP A 17 5.52 -15.68 -0.41
CA ASP A 17 6.94 -15.52 -0.80
C ASP A 17 7.71 -14.72 0.25
N HIS A 18 7.74 -15.23 1.49
CA HIS A 18 8.50 -14.61 2.57
C HIS A 18 9.98 -15.02 2.50
N SER A 19 10.84 -14.09 2.09
CA SER A 19 12.29 -14.22 2.22
C SER A 19 12.85 -13.13 3.12
N LEU A 20 13.96 -13.41 3.80
CA LEU A 20 14.66 -12.41 4.60
C LEU A 20 15.04 -11.16 3.77
N PHE A 21 15.40 -11.37 2.51
CA PHE A 21 15.71 -10.29 1.58
C PHE A 21 14.50 -9.38 1.34
N GLU A 22 13.33 -9.96 1.09
CA GLU A 22 12.08 -9.20 0.98
C GLU A 22 11.78 -8.48 2.29
N GLY A 23 11.84 -9.17 3.42
CA GLY A 23 11.74 -8.58 4.76
C GLY A 23 12.54 -7.27 4.89
N LEU A 24 13.82 -7.33 4.58
CA LEU A 24 14.74 -6.19 4.67
C LEU A 24 14.41 -5.10 3.65
N TRP A 25 14.05 -5.48 2.43
CA TRP A 25 13.61 -4.54 1.39
C TRP A 25 12.38 -3.76 1.82
N ASN A 26 11.37 -4.41 2.39
CA ASN A 26 10.19 -3.73 2.92
C ASN A 26 10.49 -2.91 4.16
N THR A 27 11.37 -3.37 5.06
CA THR A 27 11.85 -2.55 6.17
C THR A 27 12.50 -1.26 5.67
N ASN A 28 13.34 -1.34 4.64
CA ASN A 28 13.92 -0.16 4.00
C ASN A 28 12.84 0.76 3.41
N ASN A 29 11.86 0.20 2.68
CA ASN A 29 10.77 0.99 2.12
C ASN A 29 9.92 1.66 3.22
N ASN A 30 9.63 0.95 4.32
CA ASN A 30 8.92 1.55 5.46
C ASN A 30 9.73 2.67 6.10
N LEU A 31 11.03 2.50 6.31
CA LEU A 31 11.89 3.57 6.86
C LEU A 31 12.01 4.76 5.91
N PHE A 32 12.06 4.51 4.60
CA PHE A 32 12.03 5.55 3.57
C PHE A 32 10.71 6.33 3.63
N GLU A 33 9.57 5.64 3.63
CA GLU A 33 8.26 6.28 3.73
C GLU A 33 8.07 6.98 5.09
N LEU A 34 8.69 6.49 6.16
CA LEU A 34 8.68 7.15 7.47
C LEU A 34 9.52 8.43 7.47
N ASN A 35 10.67 8.45 6.81
CA ASN A 35 11.42 9.69 6.59
C ASN A 35 10.61 10.67 5.72
N ARG A 36 10.03 10.16 4.64
CA ARG A 36 9.25 10.93 3.66
C ARG A 36 8.02 11.57 4.30
N TYR A 37 7.14 10.79 4.92
CA TYR A 37 5.87 11.29 5.48
C TYR A 37 5.94 11.70 6.94
N GLY A 38 6.80 11.08 7.75
CA GLY A 38 6.90 11.36 9.18
C GLY A 38 7.75 12.58 9.51
N PHE A 39 8.89 12.74 8.83
CA PHE A 39 9.79 13.88 9.04
C PHE A 39 9.67 14.96 7.96
N GLY A 40 9.00 14.66 6.84
CA GLY A 40 8.62 15.65 5.82
C GLY A 40 9.81 16.29 5.12
N TRP A 41 10.99 15.67 5.11
CA TRP A 41 12.21 16.24 4.55
C TRP A 41 12.61 15.58 3.23
N ALA A 42 12.88 16.40 2.21
CA ALA A 42 13.41 15.95 0.93
C ALA A 42 14.81 15.30 1.06
N CYS A 43 15.57 15.62 2.11
CA CYS A 43 16.93 15.12 2.30
C CYS A 43 17.24 14.82 3.78
N GLY A 44 16.97 13.58 4.20
CA GLY A 44 17.77 12.92 5.23
C GLY A 44 17.66 13.45 6.66
N SER A 45 16.47 13.78 7.16
CA SER A 45 16.28 14.11 8.59
C SER A 45 16.80 13.00 9.53
N LEU A 46 16.68 11.74 9.08
CA LEU A 46 17.25 10.57 9.76
C LEU A 46 18.77 10.62 9.88
N LEU A 47 19.48 11.41 9.06
CA LEU A 47 20.92 11.61 9.19
C LEU A 47 21.28 12.16 10.57
N LEU A 48 20.44 13.01 11.16
CA LEU A 48 20.66 13.55 12.51
C LEU A 48 20.52 12.45 13.57
N ALA A 49 19.54 11.56 13.42
CA ALA A 49 19.44 10.36 14.26
C ALA A 49 20.68 9.46 14.09
N LEU A 50 21.15 9.26 12.86
CA LEU A 50 22.37 8.48 12.58
C LEU A 50 23.63 9.14 13.18
N ILE A 51 23.75 10.46 13.12
CA ILE A 51 24.83 11.23 13.75
C ILE A 51 24.85 10.97 15.25
N HIS A 52 23.69 11.04 15.91
CA HIS A 52 23.61 10.75 17.34
C HIS A 52 23.94 9.29 17.65
N LEU A 53 23.43 8.34 16.87
CA LEU A 53 23.72 6.92 17.08
C LEU A 53 25.21 6.62 16.86
N GLY A 54 25.87 7.24 15.88
CA GLY A 54 27.27 7.00 15.57
C GLY A 54 28.26 7.67 16.52
N TRP A 55 27.99 8.92 16.92
CA TRP A 55 28.95 9.74 17.67
C TRP A 55 28.44 10.30 19.00
N GLY A 56 27.14 10.14 19.31
CA GLY A 56 26.56 10.56 20.57
C GLY A 56 26.92 9.61 21.72
N ARG A 57 26.95 10.15 22.94
CA ARG A 57 26.99 9.31 24.15
C ARG A 57 25.67 8.58 24.29
N ARG A 58 25.72 7.24 24.25
CA ARG A 58 24.54 6.39 24.41
C ARG A 58 24.25 6.16 25.88
N GLY A 59 23.10 6.62 26.36
CA GLY A 59 22.60 6.30 27.69
C GLY A 59 21.80 4.99 27.73
N ARG A 60 21.41 4.56 28.94
CA ARG A 60 20.54 3.39 29.13
C ARG A 60 19.24 3.49 28.34
N LEU A 61 18.64 4.68 28.30
CA LEU A 61 17.43 4.93 27.51
C LEU A 61 17.68 4.77 26.00
N ASP A 62 18.82 5.21 25.50
CA ASP A 62 19.16 5.07 24.07
C ASP A 62 19.32 3.60 23.69
N SER A 63 19.92 2.79 24.55
CA SER A 63 20.02 1.34 24.36
C SER A 63 18.64 0.68 24.35
N LEU A 64 17.72 1.08 25.24
CA LEU A 64 16.35 0.55 25.25
C LEU A 64 15.58 0.93 23.98
N LEU A 65 15.67 2.20 23.55
CA LEU A 65 15.07 2.67 22.31
C LEU A 65 15.64 1.98 21.08
N LEU A 66 16.95 1.67 21.09
CA LEU A 66 17.61 0.95 20.01
C LEU A 66 17.16 -0.50 19.96
N ALA A 67 17.14 -1.19 21.11
CA ALA A 67 16.62 -2.54 21.23
C ALA A 67 15.15 -2.64 20.79
N TYR A 68 14.32 -1.68 21.21
CA TYR A 68 12.93 -1.55 20.77
C TYR A 68 12.82 -1.41 19.25
N SER A 69 13.60 -0.48 18.67
CA SER A 69 13.57 -0.21 17.22
C SER A 69 14.02 -1.41 16.39
N LEU A 70 15.10 -2.07 16.82
CA LEU A 70 15.61 -3.29 16.17
C LEU A 70 14.66 -4.47 16.34
N GLY A 71 14.05 -4.64 17.52
CA GLY A 71 13.05 -5.68 17.76
C GLY A 71 11.81 -5.51 16.87
N LEU A 72 11.31 -4.27 16.78
CA LEU A 72 10.19 -3.95 15.89
C LEU A 72 10.54 -4.26 14.42
N ALA A 73 11.69 -3.77 13.95
CA ALA A 73 12.16 -4.02 12.59
C ALA A 73 12.36 -5.52 12.32
N ALA A 74 12.91 -6.28 13.27
CA ALA A 74 13.09 -7.72 13.15
C ALA A 74 11.76 -8.47 13.03
N VAL A 75 10.77 -8.14 13.88
CA VAL A 75 9.44 -8.77 13.84
C VAL A 75 8.73 -8.50 12.52
N TYR A 76 8.76 -7.26 12.01
CA TYR A 76 8.15 -6.94 10.72
C TYR A 76 8.93 -7.47 9.52
N THR A 77 10.25 -7.63 9.65
CA THR A 77 11.10 -8.26 8.63
C THR A 77 10.83 -9.75 8.54
N ALA A 78 10.67 -10.45 9.67
CA ALA A 78 10.66 -11.91 9.74
C ALA A 78 9.26 -12.55 9.86
N TYR A 79 8.22 -11.77 10.18
CA TYR A 79 6.89 -12.32 10.43
C TYR A 79 5.77 -11.52 9.78
N TRP A 80 5.74 -10.20 10.00
CA TRP A 80 4.68 -9.33 9.46
C TRP A 80 5.13 -8.54 8.23
N TYR A 81 5.81 -9.19 7.29
CA TYR A 81 6.11 -8.58 6.00
C TYR A 81 4.79 -8.29 5.26
N HIS A 82 4.32 -7.06 5.39
CA HIS A 82 3.22 -6.53 4.61
C HIS A 82 3.73 -5.25 3.95
N GLY A 83 3.53 -5.16 2.63
CA GLY A 83 3.99 -4.04 1.82
C GLY A 83 3.52 -2.67 2.32
N VAL A 84 4.09 -1.61 1.75
CA VAL A 84 3.89 -0.22 2.21
C VAL A 84 2.64 0.45 1.62
N ALA A 85 1.63 -0.35 1.24
CA ALA A 85 0.44 0.12 0.50
C ALA A 85 -0.36 1.22 1.22
N PHE A 86 -0.25 1.29 2.55
CA PHE A 86 -0.90 2.30 3.40
C PHE A 86 0.12 3.15 4.16
N GLY A 87 1.28 3.40 3.54
CA GLY A 87 2.40 4.07 4.19
C GLY A 87 3.05 3.21 5.29
N PRO A 88 3.93 3.81 6.11
CA PRO A 88 4.75 3.11 7.08
C PRO A 88 3.99 2.82 8.38
N ARG A 89 2.70 2.46 8.30
CA ARG A 89 1.78 2.36 9.46
C ARG A 89 2.31 1.50 10.59
N PHE A 90 3.05 0.45 10.24
CA PHE A 90 3.65 -0.50 11.18
C PHE A 90 4.95 0.02 11.82
N PHE A 91 5.56 1.03 11.19
CA PHE A 91 6.79 1.68 11.61
C PHE A 91 6.54 3.04 12.28
N HIS A 92 5.29 3.52 12.34
CA HIS A 92 4.92 4.71 13.12
C HIS A 92 5.41 4.69 14.58
N PRO A 93 5.43 3.54 15.29
CA PRO A 93 5.99 3.51 16.64
C PRO A 93 7.48 3.88 16.71
N LEU A 94 8.23 3.77 15.59
CA LEU A 94 9.62 4.25 15.51
C LEU A 94 9.74 5.77 15.48
N LEU A 95 8.66 6.54 15.32
CA LEU A 95 8.73 8.00 15.37
C LEU A 95 9.29 8.49 16.70
N LEU A 96 8.89 7.86 17.81
CA LEU A 96 9.37 8.20 19.16
C LEU A 96 10.91 8.10 19.28
N PRO A 97 11.54 6.93 19.05
CA PRO A 97 13.00 6.82 19.12
C PRO A 97 13.71 7.70 18.08
N LEU A 98 13.17 7.79 16.86
CA LEU A 98 13.79 8.59 15.80
C LEU A 98 13.76 10.09 16.12
N VAL A 99 12.66 10.62 16.65
CA VAL A 99 12.58 12.03 17.07
C VAL A 99 13.56 12.27 18.23
N ALA A 100 13.61 11.38 19.21
CA ALA A 100 14.55 11.50 20.33
C ALA A 100 16.01 11.53 19.85
N TRP A 101 16.43 10.60 18.98
CA TRP A 101 17.80 10.61 18.45
C TRP A 101 18.07 11.79 17.53
N THR A 102 17.11 12.19 16.69
CA THR A 102 17.23 13.38 15.85
C THR A 102 17.49 14.61 16.70
N THR A 103 16.71 14.88 17.76
CA THR A 103 16.92 16.04 18.65
C THR A 103 18.29 16.03 19.33
N LYS A 104 18.76 14.86 19.79
CA LYS A 104 20.11 14.72 20.34
C LYS A 104 21.19 14.94 19.28
N GLY A 105 20.96 14.51 18.04
CA GLY A 105 21.83 14.73 16.90
C GLY A 105 21.97 16.20 16.53
N VAL A 106 20.87 16.95 16.59
CA VAL A 106 20.87 18.42 16.44
C VAL A 106 21.77 19.07 17.49
N GLY A 107 21.61 18.66 18.76
CA GLY A 107 22.45 19.16 19.86
C GLY A 107 23.93 18.85 19.66
N LEU A 108 24.24 17.62 19.25
CA LEU A 108 25.61 17.17 18.97
C LEU A 108 26.26 18.00 17.85
N LEU A 109 25.55 18.15 16.73
CA LEU A 109 26.01 18.95 15.59
C LEU A 109 26.17 20.43 15.96
N GLY A 110 25.22 20.98 16.72
CA GLY A 110 25.28 22.34 17.25
C GLY A 110 26.51 22.57 18.13
N GLY A 111 26.86 21.59 18.97
CA GLY A 111 28.06 21.60 19.79
C GLY A 111 29.35 21.55 18.97
N TRP A 112 29.44 20.67 17.97
CA TRP A 112 30.60 20.59 17.07
C TRP A 112 30.85 21.89 16.30
N LEU A 113 29.78 22.54 15.86
CA LEU A 113 29.87 23.80 15.11
C LEU A 113 29.97 25.03 16.01
N GLY A 114 29.87 24.87 17.34
CA GLY A 114 29.80 25.97 18.32
C GLY A 114 28.63 26.94 18.08
N ARG A 115 27.58 26.50 17.35
CA ARG A 115 26.51 27.35 16.82
C ARG A 115 25.13 26.67 16.90
N PRO A 116 24.68 26.25 18.10
CA PRO A 116 23.44 25.46 18.26
C PRO A 116 22.20 26.18 17.72
N GLN A 117 22.11 27.50 17.93
CA GLN A 117 20.99 28.31 17.45
C GLN A 117 20.90 28.36 15.92
N ARG A 118 22.06 28.44 15.23
CA ARG A 118 22.09 28.46 13.76
C ARG A 118 21.70 27.12 13.18
N VAL A 119 22.17 26.02 13.78
CA VAL A 119 21.73 24.68 13.38
C VAL A 119 20.22 24.58 13.53
N ALA A 120 19.66 24.90 14.70
CA ALA A 120 18.21 24.86 14.92
C ALA A 120 17.43 25.74 13.92
N ALA A 121 17.89 26.96 13.65
CA ALA A 121 17.27 27.86 12.68
C ALA A 121 17.31 27.29 11.25
N THR A 122 18.43 26.72 10.82
CA THR A 122 18.55 26.07 9.50
C THR A 122 17.60 24.88 9.38
N LEU A 123 17.49 24.05 10.44
CA LEU A 123 16.56 22.93 10.44
C LEU A 123 15.11 23.40 10.38
N LEU A 124 14.76 24.44 11.15
CA LEU A 124 13.42 25.03 11.11
C LEU A 124 13.10 25.58 9.72
N LEU A 125 14.03 26.31 9.11
CA LEU A 125 13.88 26.80 7.74
C LEU A 125 13.69 25.65 6.75
N ALA A 126 14.47 24.57 6.88
CA ALA A 126 14.32 23.39 6.04
C ALA A 126 12.94 22.70 6.21
N VAL A 127 12.41 22.62 7.44
CA VAL A 127 11.03 22.16 7.69
C VAL A 127 10.02 23.05 6.99
N VAL A 128 10.14 24.38 7.12
CA VAL A 128 9.22 25.32 6.48
C VAL A 128 9.27 25.21 4.96
N VAL A 129 10.46 25.13 4.37
CA VAL A 129 10.65 24.96 2.92
C VAL A 129 10.04 23.64 2.46
N ALA A 130 10.26 22.55 3.19
CA ALA A 130 9.69 21.26 2.82
C ALA A 130 8.16 21.26 2.95
N TRP A 131 7.60 21.89 3.98
CA TRP A 131 6.15 22.10 4.09
C TRP A 131 5.59 22.95 2.95
N ALA A 132 6.28 24.01 2.54
CA ALA A 132 5.81 24.91 1.49
C ALA A 132 5.90 24.29 0.08
N THR A 133 6.89 23.43 -0.15
CA THR A 133 7.15 22.86 -1.49
C THR A 133 6.56 21.46 -1.64
N TRP A 134 6.79 20.61 -0.66
CA TRP A 134 6.56 19.17 -0.76
C TRP A 134 5.13 18.80 -0.39
N LEU A 135 4.59 19.37 0.67
CA LEU A 135 3.22 19.07 1.11
C LEU A 135 2.18 19.42 0.03
N PRO A 136 2.20 20.58 -0.65
CA PRO A 136 1.25 20.88 -1.70
C PRO A 136 1.41 19.99 -2.92
N LEU A 137 2.65 19.72 -3.35
CA LEU A 137 2.93 18.84 -4.50
C LEU A 137 2.42 17.43 -4.24
N GLU A 138 2.73 16.87 -3.07
CA GLU A 138 2.33 15.51 -2.70
C GLU A 138 0.83 15.40 -2.46
N LEU A 139 0.23 16.41 -1.81
CA LEU A 139 -1.22 16.47 -1.67
C LEU A 139 -1.87 16.56 -3.04
N LEU A 140 -1.37 17.39 -3.97
CA LEU A 140 -1.93 17.45 -5.31
C LEU A 140 -1.80 16.10 -6.02
N THR A 141 -0.60 15.52 -6.12
CA THR A 141 -0.39 14.28 -6.89
C THR A 141 -1.12 13.08 -6.28
N THR A 142 -0.96 12.85 -4.97
CA THR A 142 -1.54 11.71 -4.27
C THR A 142 -3.03 11.87 -4.08
N TYR A 143 -3.52 13.07 -3.74
CA TYR A 143 -4.96 13.31 -3.70
C TYR A 143 -5.56 13.22 -5.09
N HIS A 144 -4.95 13.74 -6.15
CA HIS A 144 -5.47 13.54 -7.52
C HIS A 144 -5.52 12.06 -7.91
N HIS A 145 -4.53 11.25 -7.55
CA HIS A 145 -4.53 9.82 -7.84
C HIS A 145 -5.60 9.05 -7.06
N ASN A 146 -5.96 9.53 -5.87
CA ASN A 146 -7.01 8.94 -5.04
C ASN A 146 -8.40 9.54 -5.35
N ARG A 147 -8.46 10.78 -5.83
CA ARG A 147 -9.66 11.55 -6.21
C ARG A 147 -10.14 11.07 -7.56
N GLY A 148 -11.03 10.07 -7.52
CA GLY A 148 -11.55 9.40 -8.70
C GLY A 148 -11.77 7.91 -8.48
N ARG A 149 -11.14 7.31 -7.47
CA ARG A 149 -11.41 5.91 -7.09
C ARG A 149 -12.87 5.70 -6.71
N GLU A 150 -13.47 6.62 -5.97
CA GLU A 150 -14.93 6.57 -5.68
C GLU A 150 -15.80 6.69 -6.94
N ALA A 151 -15.31 7.33 -8.01
CA ALA A 151 -16.04 7.46 -9.27
C ALA A 151 -15.96 6.16 -10.09
N ASP A 152 -14.78 5.54 -10.18
CA ASP A 152 -14.58 4.19 -10.75
C ASP A 152 -15.46 3.15 -10.01
N ASP A 153 -15.54 3.27 -8.70
CA ASP A 153 -16.32 2.39 -7.82
C ASP A 153 -17.83 2.49 -8.07
N ARG A 154 -18.35 3.72 -8.16
CA ARG A 154 -19.75 3.97 -8.52
C ARG A 154 -20.05 3.55 -9.96
N GLU A 155 -19.09 3.73 -10.87
CA GLU A 155 -19.21 3.29 -12.26
C GLU A 155 -19.41 1.78 -12.34
N ILE A 156 -18.69 0.99 -11.55
CA ILE A 156 -18.85 -0.47 -11.53
C ILE A 156 -20.20 -0.90 -11.00
N VAL A 157 -20.67 -0.28 -9.92
CA VAL A 157 -22.00 -0.59 -9.37
C VAL A 157 -23.09 -0.22 -10.40
N ALA A 158 -22.94 0.91 -11.09
CA ALA A 158 -23.86 1.32 -12.15
C ALA A 158 -23.82 0.37 -13.35
N LEU A 159 -22.62 0.00 -13.81
CA LEU A 159 -22.42 -0.94 -14.91
C LEU A 159 -22.98 -2.32 -14.55
N ALA A 160 -22.80 -2.78 -13.31
CA ALA A 160 -23.33 -4.06 -12.85
C ALA A 160 -24.85 -4.08 -12.88
N ARG A 161 -25.51 -3.01 -12.41
CA ARG A 161 -26.97 -2.85 -12.50
C ARG A 161 -27.46 -2.84 -13.94
N ALA A 162 -26.76 -2.13 -14.82
CA ALA A 162 -27.11 -2.05 -16.23
C ALA A 162 -27.00 -3.43 -16.92
N VAL A 163 -25.89 -4.14 -16.73
CA VAL A 163 -25.66 -5.48 -17.31
C VAL A 163 -26.59 -6.54 -16.71
N ALA A 164 -26.91 -6.44 -15.42
CA ALA A 164 -27.85 -7.36 -14.76
C ALA A 164 -29.32 -7.09 -15.10
N GLY A 165 -29.63 -5.96 -15.77
CA GLY A 165 -30.99 -5.57 -16.12
C GLY A 165 -31.85 -5.26 -14.89
N GLY A 166 -31.27 -4.63 -13.87
CA GLY A 166 -31.96 -4.30 -12.62
C GLY A 166 -32.11 -5.47 -11.63
N ARG A 167 -31.68 -6.68 -11.99
CA ARG A 167 -31.62 -7.82 -11.06
C ARG A 167 -30.44 -7.70 -10.11
N PRO A 168 -30.52 -8.30 -8.90
CA PRO A 168 -29.37 -8.42 -8.02
C PRO A 168 -28.20 -9.08 -8.73
N ALA A 169 -27.00 -8.54 -8.57
CA ALA A 169 -25.78 -9.01 -9.22
C ALA A 169 -24.73 -9.43 -8.17
N LEU A 170 -23.95 -10.44 -8.54
CA LEU A 170 -22.73 -10.84 -7.86
C LEU A 170 -21.57 -10.66 -8.84
N VAL A 171 -20.79 -9.61 -8.63
CA VAL A 171 -19.61 -9.24 -9.42
C VAL A 171 -18.40 -10.00 -8.86
N ILE A 172 -17.74 -10.75 -9.72
CA ILE A 172 -16.59 -11.58 -9.39
C ILE A 172 -15.36 -10.91 -9.96
N GLN A 173 -14.44 -10.58 -9.06
CA GLN A 173 -13.17 -9.97 -9.39
C GLN A 173 -12.11 -11.05 -9.54
N LEU A 174 -11.52 -11.12 -10.73
CA LEU A 174 -10.38 -11.98 -11.00
C LEU A 174 -9.13 -11.45 -10.29
N MET A 175 -8.24 -12.36 -9.89
CA MET A 175 -6.95 -12.05 -9.28
C MET A 175 -5.76 -12.26 -10.24
N GLU A 176 -5.98 -12.91 -11.37
CA GLU A 176 -4.94 -13.20 -12.36
C GLU A 176 -5.20 -12.47 -13.67
N ARG A 177 -4.11 -11.98 -14.28
CA ARG A 177 -4.11 -11.33 -15.58
C ARG A 177 -4.34 -12.40 -16.65
N ARG A 178 -5.49 -12.38 -17.34
CA ARG A 178 -5.82 -13.39 -18.36
C ARG A 178 -5.35 -13.03 -19.77
N GLY A 179 -4.90 -11.79 -20.00
CA GLY A 179 -4.36 -11.38 -21.31
C GLY A 179 -3.41 -10.18 -21.27
N PRO A 180 -2.64 -9.96 -22.35
CA PRO A 180 -1.81 -8.75 -22.50
C PRO A 180 -2.70 -7.50 -22.45
N GLY A 181 -2.33 -6.53 -21.61
CA GLY A 181 -3.09 -5.29 -21.42
C GLY A 181 -4.20 -5.35 -20.36
N GLN A 182 -4.54 -6.51 -19.81
CA GLN A 182 -5.46 -6.59 -18.67
C GLN A 182 -4.77 -6.13 -17.39
N VAL A 183 -5.50 -5.37 -16.57
CA VAL A 183 -5.08 -4.99 -15.21
C VAL A 183 -6.05 -5.64 -14.24
N VAL A 184 -5.51 -6.40 -13.30
CA VAL A 184 -6.27 -6.98 -12.19
C VAL A 184 -6.59 -5.85 -11.22
N PRO A 185 -7.86 -5.48 -11.04
CA PRO A 185 -8.19 -4.43 -10.08
C PRO A 185 -7.93 -4.94 -8.65
N ASP A 186 -7.65 -4.03 -7.71
CA ASP A 186 -7.42 -4.41 -6.31
C ASP A 186 -8.74 -4.86 -5.66
N TYR A 187 -8.77 -6.08 -5.12
CA TYR A 187 -9.95 -6.61 -4.44
C TYR A 187 -10.31 -5.82 -3.17
N GLY A 188 -9.33 -5.21 -2.50
CA GLY A 188 -9.60 -4.37 -1.33
C GLY A 188 -10.59 -3.25 -1.65
N ILE A 189 -10.49 -2.69 -2.85
CA ILE A 189 -11.40 -1.64 -3.35
C ILE A 189 -12.77 -2.24 -3.67
N GLY A 190 -12.81 -3.33 -4.44
CA GLY A 190 -14.07 -4.01 -4.76
C GLY A 190 -14.85 -4.45 -3.52
N PHE A 191 -14.15 -4.96 -2.50
CA PHE A 191 -14.76 -5.37 -1.25
C PHE A 191 -15.43 -4.21 -0.49
N SER A 192 -14.82 -3.02 -0.49
CA SER A 192 -15.42 -1.84 0.17
C SER A 192 -16.72 -1.36 -0.46
N LEU A 193 -17.06 -1.84 -1.67
CA LEU A 193 -18.36 -1.58 -2.30
C LEU A 193 -19.49 -2.40 -1.71
N ASN A 194 -19.18 -3.46 -0.96
CA ASN A 194 -20.21 -4.27 -0.32
C ASN A 194 -20.82 -3.50 0.86
N PRO A 195 -22.15 -3.49 0.99
CA PRO A 195 -22.76 -2.99 2.21
C PRO A 195 -22.37 -3.90 3.40
N PRO A 196 -22.28 -3.37 4.63
CA PRO A 196 -21.81 -4.12 5.81
C PRO A 196 -22.54 -5.45 6.08
N GLY A 197 -23.79 -5.58 5.64
CA GLY A 197 -24.59 -6.80 5.78
C GLY A 197 -24.62 -7.72 4.56
N PHE A 198 -23.89 -7.41 3.47
CA PHE A 198 -23.91 -8.16 2.21
C PHE A 198 -25.33 -8.39 1.62
N ARG A 199 -26.24 -7.45 1.87
CA ARG A 199 -27.65 -7.51 1.41
C ARG A 199 -27.97 -6.55 0.27
N GLY A 200 -26.97 -5.89 -0.31
CA GLY A 200 -27.18 -4.93 -1.40
C GLY A 200 -27.52 -5.60 -2.73
N ASP A 201 -28.00 -4.81 -3.69
CA ASP A 201 -28.33 -5.30 -5.04
C ASP A 201 -27.09 -5.79 -5.78
N VAL A 202 -25.95 -5.12 -5.58
CA VAL A 202 -24.67 -5.51 -6.17
C VAL A 202 -23.75 -5.92 -5.04
N LEU A 203 -23.20 -7.13 -5.13
CA LEU A 203 -22.15 -7.61 -4.25
C LEU A 203 -20.90 -7.88 -5.08
N VAL A 204 -19.74 -7.58 -4.52
CA VAL A 204 -18.43 -7.85 -5.12
C VAL A 204 -17.74 -8.94 -4.32
N ALA A 205 -17.30 -10.00 -4.98
CA ALA A 205 -16.57 -11.10 -4.35
C ALA A 205 -15.29 -11.41 -5.12
N ARG A 206 -14.32 -11.98 -4.39
CA ARG A 206 -13.03 -12.40 -4.93
C ARG A 206 -13.08 -13.85 -5.37
N GLU A 207 -12.47 -14.16 -6.52
CA GLU A 207 -12.07 -15.54 -6.83
C GLU A 207 -10.85 -15.90 -5.96
N LEU A 208 -11.01 -16.88 -5.06
CA LEU A 208 -10.01 -17.23 -4.05
C LEU A 208 -9.01 -18.27 -4.56
N ASN A 209 -9.42 -19.20 -5.45
CA ASN A 209 -8.63 -20.40 -5.76
C ASN A 209 -8.63 -20.77 -7.26
N GLN A 210 -7.57 -21.48 -7.69
CA GLN A 210 -7.47 -22.13 -9.02
C GLN A 210 -8.42 -23.33 -9.20
N GLU A 211 -9.18 -23.71 -8.17
CA GLU A 211 -10.30 -24.68 -8.21
C GLU A 211 -11.65 -23.96 -8.43
N GLY A 212 -11.71 -23.02 -9.38
CA GLY A 212 -12.87 -22.14 -9.60
C GLY A 212 -14.24 -22.84 -9.73
N GLU A 213 -14.31 -24.13 -10.06
CA GLU A 213 -15.58 -24.85 -10.15
C GLU A 213 -16.25 -25.08 -8.80
N SER A 214 -15.49 -25.40 -7.73
CA SER A 214 -16.05 -25.63 -6.40
C SER A 214 -16.54 -24.32 -5.77
N GLN A 215 -15.82 -23.23 -6.02
CA GLN A 215 -16.18 -21.89 -5.56
C GLN A 215 -17.39 -21.33 -6.32
N VAL A 216 -17.46 -21.49 -7.64
CA VAL A 216 -18.63 -21.09 -8.44
C VAL A 216 -19.87 -21.84 -7.98
N ALA A 217 -19.77 -23.16 -7.77
CA ALA A 217 -20.89 -23.96 -7.29
C ALA A 217 -21.37 -23.51 -5.90
N ALA A 218 -20.43 -23.20 -4.99
CA ALA A 218 -20.76 -22.66 -3.66
C ALA A 218 -21.42 -21.27 -3.75
N LEU A 219 -20.90 -20.37 -4.60
CA LEU A 219 -21.46 -19.04 -4.81
C LEU A 219 -22.85 -19.11 -5.47
N ARG A 220 -23.05 -19.99 -6.46
CA ARG A 220 -24.37 -20.25 -7.05
C ARG A 220 -25.35 -20.81 -6.04
N ARG A 221 -24.90 -21.66 -5.12
CA ARG A 221 -25.76 -22.19 -4.05
C ARG A 221 -26.14 -21.10 -3.04
N ALA A 222 -25.19 -20.25 -2.66
CA ALA A 222 -25.41 -19.21 -1.66
C ALA A 222 -26.14 -17.96 -2.22
N PHE A 223 -25.96 -17.67 -3.51
CA PHE A 223 -26.41 -16.44 -4.17
C PHE A 223 -27.14 -16.71 -5.48
N GLY A 224 -27.80 -17.87 -5.63
CA GLY A 224 -28.35 -18.37 -6.90
C GLY A 224 -29.38 -17.47 -7.58
N GLU A 225 -30.00 -16.56 -6.85
CA GLU A 225 -30.93 -15.56 -7.37
C GLU A 225 -30.22 -14.37 -8.06
N ARG A 226 -28.89 -14.26 -7.91
CA ARG A 226 -28.10 -13.15 -8.41
C ARG A 226 -27.49 -13.46 -9.78
N VAL A 227 -27.45 -12.45 -10.64
CA VAL A 227 -26.70 -12.50 -11.90
C VAL A 227 -25.22 -12.46 -11.60
N MET A 228 -24.49 -13.52 -11.98
CA MET A 228 -23.04 -13.57 -11.82
C MET A 228 -22.37 -12.81 -12.96
N LEU A 229 -21.52 -11.85 -12.62
CA LEU A 229 -20.78 -11.01 -13.55
C LEU A 229 -19.28 -11.15 -13.28
N LEU A 230 -18.46 -11.10 -14.32
CA LEU A 230 -17.01 -11.10 -14.22
C LEU A 230 -16.47 -9.69 -14.45
N TRP A 231 -15.64 -9.20 -13.54
CA TRP A 231 -15.02 -7.88 -13.63
C TRP A 231 -13.54 -7.97 -14.00
N TYR A 232 -13.16 -7.19 -15.01
CA TYR A 232 -11.77 -6.94 -15.40
C TYR A 232 -11.61 -5.53 -16.00
N LYS A 233 -10.39 -4.99 -15.99
CA LYS A 233 -10.03 -3.76 -16.73
C LYS A 233 -9.31 -4.13 -18.03
N ASN A 234 -9.76 -3.57 -19.15
CA ASN A 234 -9.11 -3.68 -20.45
C ASN A 234 -8.77 -2.27 -20.98
N ALA A 235 -7.49 -2.00 -21.24
CA ALA A 235 -6.99 -0.70 -21.68
C ALA A 235 -7.48 0.48 -20.77
N GLY A 236 -7.56 0.25 -19.46
CA GLY A 236 -8.01 1.24 -18.48
C GLY A 236 -9.54 1.34 -18.31
N VAL A 237 -10.33 0.64 -19.12
CA VAL A 237 -11.80 0.69 -19.09
C VAL A 237 -12.37 -0.50 -18.31
N ASN A 238 -13.32 -0.24 -17.41
CA ASN A 238 -14.06 -1.28 -16.68
C ASN A 238 -14.94 -2.10 -17.63
N LYS A 239 -14.88 -3.43 -17.52
CA LYS A 239 -15.74 -4.36 -18.25
C LYS A 239 -16.40 -5.34 -17.29
N LEU A 240 -17.70 -5.56 -17.49
CA LEU A 240 -18.50 -6.59 -16.84
C LEU A 240 -19.11 -7.49 -17.90
N VAL A 241 -18.92 -8.79 -17.75
CA VAL A 241 -19.52 -9.79 -18.65
C VAL A 241 -20.26 -10.84 -17.83
N PRO A 242 -21.39 -11.38 -18.30
CA PRO A 242 -22.03 -12.52 -17.65
C PRO A 242 -21.04 -13.66 -17.45
N TRP A 243 -21.01 -14.22 -16.24
CA TRP A 243 -20.12 -15.31 -15.87
C TRP A 243 -20.92 -16.58 -15.65
N ASP A 244 -20.69 -17.55 -16.51
CA ASP A 244 -21.26 -18.88 -16.42
C ASP A 244 -20.42 -19.84 -15.56
N GLY A 245 -19.18 -19.44 -15.24
CA GLY A 245 -18.20 -20.27 -14.53
C GLY A 245 -17.27 -21.06 -15.45
N SER A 246 -17.47 -21.00 -16.77
CA SER A 246 -16.75 -21.82 -17.75
C SER A 246 -15.59 -21.10 -18.46
N LYS A 247 -15.64 -19.76 -18.54
CA LYS A 247 -14.62 -18.99 -19.27
C LYS A 247 -13.32 -18.88 -18.50
N ARG A 248 -12.37 -19.81 -18.69
CA ARG A 248 -10.94 -19.65 -18.39
C ARG A 248 -10.11 -19.21 -19.61
N GLU A 249 -10.64 -19.36 -20.82
CA GLU A 249 -9.92 -19.11 -22.07
C GLU A 249 -10.61 -18.00 -22.87
N GLN A 250 -10.09 -16.78 -22.76
CA GLN A 250 -10.22 -15.69 -23.74
C GLN A 250 -9.21 -14.58 -23.44
#